data_AF-A0AAW0Y067-F1
#
_entry.id   AF-A0AAW0Y067-F1
#
_cell.length_a   1.000
_cell.length_b   1.000
_cell.length_c   1.000
_cell.angle_alpha   90.00
_cell.angle_beta   90.00
_cell.angle_gamma   90.00
#
_symmetry.space_group_name_H-M   'P 1'
#
loop_
_entity.id
_entity.type
_entity.pdbx_description
1 polymer ?
#
loop_
_entity_poly.entity_id
_entity_poly.type
_entity_poly.pdbx_seq_one_letter_code
_entity_poly.pdbx_strand_id
1 'polypeptide(L)'
;CMQAALLVLFNLVSALVVFPAVMSLDLRRRHAGRADLLCCFQGSEKEQVVPLQHQVSPAAAEEGRSRVRHSRSCVAERTRKVTVTRALPPPGGGTVTHVVPPTAPRECWGAPPGPHAPSAPSLESLSTANSTRDLVGGGKKCSGLSRAWRSTVKFWSGWSIGELVATVYGPALTHGAVKAATIVGLIVSVAAAAWGVSRVEDGLDLTDIVPSHTPEYAFLSAQQRYFGFYNMFAVTQGNLEYPTKQRLLHEYYEAFTSVNNIIKNDDGGLPEFWLSLFRDWLVGLQAAFERDWRDGCITQETWNNNASDEGVLAYKLLVQTGRVDNPIDRSLVTQ
;
A
#
# COMPACT_ATOMS: atom_id res chain seq x y z
N CYS A 1 -6.21 -0.40 0.82
CA CYS A 1 -7.19 0.07 1.84
C CYS A 1 -7.03 -0.61 3.20
N MET A 2 -7.02 -1.95 3.29
CA MET A 2 -6.92 -2.65 4.58
C MET A 2 -5.66 -2.29 5.39
N GLN A 3 -4.49 -2.24 4.74
CA GLN A 3 -3.24 -1.82 5.41
C GLN A 3 -3.34 -0.39 5.97
N ALA A 4 -3.89 0.55 5.19
CA ALA A 4 -4.09 1.93 5.65
C ALA A 4 -5.08 2.00 6.82
N ALA A 5 -6.17 1.25 6.78
CA ALA A 5 -7.15 1.19 7.87
C ALA A 5 -6.53 0.63 9.16
N LEU A 6 -5.73 -0.43 9.07
CA LEU A 6 -4.99 -0.96 10.21
C LEU A 6 -3.99 0.04 10.76
N LEU A 7 -3.21 0.69 9.90
CA LEU A 7 -2.26 1.73 10.32
C LEU A 7 -2.97 2.89 11.03
N VAL A 8 -4.11 3.35 10.50
CA VAL A 8 -4.91 4.42 11.12
C VAL A 8 -5.47 3.95 12.47
N LEU A 9 -5.96 2.72 12.56
CA LEU A 9 -6.47 2.15 13.81
C LEU A 9 -5.37 2.05 14.88
N PHE A 10 -4.22 1.48 14.54
CA PHE A 10 -3.08 1.39 15.45
C PHE A 10 -2.56 2.78 15.84
N ASN A 11 -2.50 3.72 14.89
CA ASN A 11 -2.12 5.10 15.16
C ASN A 11 -3.11 5.73 16.14
N LEU A 12 -4.41 5.62 15.91
CA LEU A 12 -5.46 6.13 16.80
C LEU A 12 -5.32 5.56 18.22
N VAL A 13 -5.17 4.24 18.35
CA VAL A 13 -4.99 3.59 19.65
C VAL A 13 -3.71 4.09 20.33
N SER A 14 -2.60 4.19 19.61
CA SER A 14 -1.34 4.70 20.14
C SER A 14 -1.43 6.17 20.57
N ALA A 15 -2.12 7.01 19.79
CA ALA A 15 -2.31 8.42 20.08
C ALA A 15 -3.28 8.65 21.25
N LEU A 16 -4.23 7.74 21.50
CA LEU A 16 -5.14 7.84 22.65
C LEU A 16 -4.57 7.24 23.94
N VAL A 17 -3.67 6.24 23.85
CA VAL A 17 -3.13 5.56 25.04
C VAL A 17 -1.73 6.06 25.38
N VAL A 18 -0.81 6.00 24.41
CA VAL A 18 0.61 6.29 24.65
C VAL A 18 0.85 7.79 24.79
N PHE A 19 0.23 8.63 23.95
CA PHE A 19 0.47 10.07 24.01
C PHE A 19 -0.02 10.72 25.31
N PRO A 20 -1.23 10.46 25.84
CA PRO A 20 -1.64 10.98 27.14
C PRO A 20 -0.81 10.42 28.29
N ALA A 21 -0.36 9.15 28.21
CA ALA A 21 0.55 8.58 29.20
C ALA A 21 1.89 9.34 29.23
N VAL A 22 2.51 9.55 28.07
CA VAL A 22 3.76 10.33 27.94
C VAL A 22 3.55 11.78 28.39
N MET A 23 2.44 12.41 28.00
CA MET A 23 2.12 13.78 28.42
C MET A 23 1.91 13.87 29.93
N SER A 24 1.26 12.87 30.56
CA SER A 24 1.08 12.84 32.02
C SER A 24 2.41 12.71 32.76
N LEU A 25 3.35 11.93 32.22
CA LEU A 25 4.71 11.81 32.75
C LEU A 25 5.49 13.12 32.56
N ASP A 26 5.36 13.77 31.40
CA ASP A 26 5.95 15.09 31.15
C ASP A 26 5.40 16.15 32.12
N LEU A 27 4.08 16.21 32.32
CA LEU A 27 3.45 17.13 33.27
C LEU A 27 3.97 16.92 34.70
N ARG A 28 4.04 15.67 35.18
CA ARG A 28 4.63 15.36 36.49
C ARG A 28 6.08 15.80 36.59
N ARG A 29 6.88 15.59 35.54
CA ARG A 29 8.27 16.05 35.47
C ARG A 29 8.38 17.58 35.54
N ARG A 30 7.52 18.30 34.82
CA ARG A 30 7.48 19.77 34.85
C ARG A 30 7.04 20.32 36.20
N HIS A 31 6.06 19.69 36.85
CA HIS A 31 5.67 20.03 38.23
C HIS A 31 6.82 19.81 39.22
N ALA A 32 7.63 18.78 39.02
CA ALA A 32 8.85 18.54 39.81
C ALA A 32 10.04 19.46 39.42
N GLY A 33 9.84 20.41 38.50
CA GLY A 33 10.83 21.42 38.12
C GLY A 33 12.05 20.90 37.34
N ARG A 34 12.01 19.68 36.80
CA ARG A 34 13.16 19.05 36.12
C ARG A 34 13.15 19.35 34.60
N ALA A 35 14.33 19.53 34.02
CA ALA A 35 14.50 19.86 32.60
C ALA A 35 14.23 18.66 31.66
N ASP A 36 13.82 18.95 30.42
CA ASP A 36 13.26 17.98 29.45
C ASP A 36 14.26 16.89 28.99
N LEU A 37 15.51 17.28 28.70
CA LEU A 37 16.48 16.38 28.08
C LEU A 37 17.49 15.70 29.02
N LEU A 38 17.55 16.12 30.29
CA LEU A 38 18.58 15.66 31.23
C LEU A 38 17.99 15.60 32.64
N CYS A 39 17.46 14.44 33.04
CA CYS A 39 16.89 14.16 34.37
C CYS A 39 17.87 14.30 35.56
N CYS A 40 19.07 14.86 35.38
CA CYS A 40 20.15 14.89 36.39
C CYS A 40 20.66 16.29 36.76
N PHE A 41 19.93 17.37 36.47
CA PHE A 41 20.18 18.63 37.18
C PHE A 41 19.02 18.89 38.14
N GLN A 42 19.16 18.38 39.37
CA GLN A 42 18.48 18.96 40.52
C GLN A 42 18.81 20.45 40.55
N GLY A 43 17.80 21.31 40.51
CA GLY A 43 17.98 22.69 40.89
C GLY A 43 18.57 22.71 42.29
N SER A 44 19.83 23.09 42.40
CA SER A 44 20.49 23.30 43.68
C SER A 44 19.95 24.59 44.30
N GLU A 45 18.73 24.57 44.82
CA GLU A 45 18.32 25.53 45.83
C GLU A 45 18.76 24.97 47.19
N LYS A 46 19.96 25.38 47.62
CA LYS A 46 20.28 25.40 49.03
C LYS A 46 19.48 26.57 49.62
N GLU A 47 18.45 26.23 50.37
CA GLU A 47 17.77 27.12 51.30
C GLU A 47 18.81 27.57 52.35
N GLN A 48 19.52 28.65 52.07
CA GLN A 48 20.39 29.29 53.03
C GLN A 48 19.54 30.24 53.85
N VAL A 49 19.01 29.72 54.95
CA VAL A 49 18.49 30.50 56.07
C VAL A 49 19.61 31.43 56.54
N VAL A 50 19.42 32.74 56.34
CA VAL A 50 20.33 33.79 56.81
C VAL A 50 20.01 34.08 58.28
N PRO A 51 20.94 33.90 59.24
CA PRO A 51 20.84 34.56 60.53
C PRO A 51 21.39 35.99 60.38
N LEU A 52 20.61 36.98 60.82
CA LEU A 52 21.06 38.36 61.01
C LEU A 52 22.22 38.38 62.02
N GLN A 53 23.40 38.86 61.64
CA GLN A 53 24.34 39.45 62.61
C GLN A 53 25.27 40.48 61.93
N HIS A 54 25.45 41.57 62.67
CA HIS A 54 26.05 42.86 62.36
C HIS A 54 27.58 42.80 62.17
N GLN A 55 28.12 43.69 61.32
CA GLN A 55 29.55 43.84 61.01
C GLN A 55 30.37 44.44 62.16
N VAL A 56 31.57 43.88 62.40
CA VAL A 56 32.80 44.61 62.78
C VAL A 56 34.03 43.83 62.23
N SER A 57 34.90 44.51 61.48
CA SER A 57 36.21 44.06 60.94
C SER A 57 37.37 44.31 61.94
N PRO A 58 38.66 44.10 61.61
CA PRO A 58 39.39 43.01 60.94
C PRO A 58 40.58 42.47 61.82
N ALA A 59 41.27 41.39 61.41
CA ALA A 59 42.75 41.29 61.48
C ALA A 59 43.33 39.90 61.10
N ALA A 60 44.42 39.99 60.32
CA ALA A 60 45.64 39.18 60.32
C ALA A 60 45.68 37.75 59.73
N ALA A 61 46.64 37.60 58.80
CA ALA A 61 47.65 36.52 58.64
C ALA A 61 47.18 35.06 58.57
N GLU A 62 47.77 34.12 57.84
CA GLU A 62 48.78 33.97 56.79
C GLU A 62 48.72 32.44 56.46
N GLU A 63 49.28 32.05 55.32
CA GLU A 63 49.81 30.70 55.05
C GLU A 63 48.89 29.45 54.93
N GLY A 64 49.04 28.79 53.77
CA GLY A 64 49.49 27.40 53.81
C GLY A 64 48.58 26.31 53.23
N ARG A 65 48.95 25.91 51.99
CA ARG A 65 49.10 24.49 51.57
C ARG A 65 47.88 23.70 51.02
N SER A 66 47.83 23.69 49.69
CA SER A 66 47.77 22.53 48.78
C SER A 66 47.15 21.21 49.29
N ARG A 67 46.07 20.77 48.63
CA ARG A 67 45.82 19.34 48.32
C ARG A 67 45.10 19.18 46.98
N VAL A 68 45.85 18.62 46.04
CA VAL A 68 45.39 17.98 44.81
C VAL A 68 44.67 16.67 45.17
N ARG A 69 43.52 16.38 44.53
CA ARG A 69 43.14 14.99 44.23
C ARG A 69 42.29 14.89 42.97
N HIS A 70 42.96 14.38 41.93
CA HIS A 70 42.49 13.51 40.86
C HIS A 70 40.98 13.29 40.70
N SER A 71 40.46 13.67 39.54
CA SER A 71 39.46 12.83 38.86
C SER A 71 39.77 12.75 37.38
N ARG A 72 39.64 11.52 36.87
CA ARG A 72 40.09 11.02 35.57
C ARG A 72 39.26 11.63 34.45
N SER A 73 39.94 12.19 33.45
CA SER A 73 39.40 12.47 32.13
C SER A 73 39.34 11.17 31.33
N CYS A 74 38.18 10.82 30.79
CA CYS A 74 38.06 9.91 29.67
C CYS A 74 37.50 10.69 28.48
N VAL A 75 38.34 10.78 27.46
CA VAL A 75 38.11 11.37 26.15
C VAL A 75 37.09 10.52 25.38
N ALA A 76 36.04 11.14 24.86
CA ALA A 76 35.14 10.49 23.91
C ALA A 76 35.63 10.77 22.48
N GLU A 77 36.22 9.74 21.87
CA GLU A 77 36.63 9.67 20.47
C GLU A 77 35.41 9.83 19.54
N ARG A 78 35.47 10.79 18.62
CA ARG A 78 34.40 11.12 17.67
C ARG A 78 34.59 10.35 16.37
N THR A 79 34.11 9.10 16.29
CA THR A 79 34.13 8.36 15.02
C THR A 79 33.04 8.83 14.06
N ARG A 80 33.49 9.63 13.09
CA ARG A 80 32.81 10.00 11.84
C ARG A 80 32.66 8.75 10.97
N LYS A 81 31.44 8.36 10.59
CA LYS A 81 31.19 7.36 9.55
C LYS A 81 30.60 8.05 8.31
N VAL A 82 31.40 8.07 7.24
CA VAL A 82 31.03 8.33 5.86
C VAL A 82 31.04 6.97 5.14
N THR A 83 30.28 6.79 4.06
CA THR A 83 30.65 6.09 2.78
C THR A 83 29.38 5.50 2.11
N VAL A 84 28.89 6.10 1.01
CA VAL A 84 29.09 5.83 -0.45
C VAL A 84 28.11 4.79 -1.04
N THR A 85 27.49 5.20 -2.14
CA THR A 85 26.61 4.49 -3.08
C THR A 85 27.38 3.55 -4.01
N ARG A 86 26.82 2.38 -4.37
CA ARG A 86 27.01 1.82 -5.73
C ARG A 86 25.95 0.80 -6.18
N ALA A 87 25.49 1.06 -7.42
CA ALA A 87 24.91 0.28 -8.53
C ALA A 87 24.40 -1.18 -8.41
N LEU A 88 23.30 -1.44 -9.14
CA LEU A 88 22.81 -2.76 -9.61
C LEU A 88 23.61 -3.29 -10.83
N PRO A 89 23.58 -4.61 -11.11
CA PRO A 89 22.83 -5.13 -12.29
C PRO A 89 22.09 -6.51 -12.05
N PRO A 90 21.32 -7.05 -13.03
CA PRO A 90 20.20 -8.03 -12.88
C PRO A 90 20.57 -9.47 -13.35
N PRO A 91 19.66 -10.40 -13.75
CA PRO A 91 18.31 -10.81 -13.29
C PRO A 91 18.24 -12.34 -12.94
N GLY A 92 17.18 -12.75 -12.23
CA GLY A 92 16.74 -14.16 -12.16
C GLY A 92 17.05 -14.91 -10.86
N GLY A 93 15.99 -15.44 -10.22
CA GLY A 93 16.07 -16.29 -9.04
C GLY A 93 15.50 -15.62 -7.78
N GLY A 94 14.34 -16.10 -7.32
CA GLY A 94 13.61 -15.56 -6.16
C GLY A 94 14.46 -15.52 -4.88
N THR A 95 14.31 -14.46 -4.10
CA THR A 95 14.96 -14.33 -2.80
C THR A 95 13.91 -14.25 -1.70
N VAL A 96 13.87 -15.30 -0.88
CA VAL A 96 13.11 -15.41 0.37
C VAL A 96 13.93 -14.74 1.48
N THR A 97 13.34 -13.79 2.21
CA THR A 97 13.96 -13.19 3.40
C THR A 97 13.53 -13.96 4.65
N HIS A 98 14.47 -14.65 5.30
CA HIS A 98 14.32 -15.26 6.61
C HIS A 98 15.14 -14.45 7.62
N VAL A 99 14.52 -13.92 8.67
CA VAL A 99 15.21 -13.26 9.78
C VAL A 99 15.31 -14.25 10.94
N VAL A 100 16.54 -14.63 11.29
CA VAL A 100 16.86 -15.48 12.46
C VAL A 100 17.65 -14.62 13.47
N PRO A 101 17.34 -14.68 14.78
CA PRO A 101 17.97 -13.85 15.80
C PRO A 101 19.27 -14.48 16.34
N PRO A 102 20.25 -13.67 16.81
CA PRO A 102 21.30 -14.18 17.69
C PRO A 102 20.96 -13.98 19.17
N THR A 103 21.19 -15.06 19.90
CA THR A 103 21.03 -15.32 21.33
C THR A 103 22.16 -14.73 22.19
N ALA A 104 21.90 -14.67 23.50
CA ALA A 104 22.54 -13.91 24.59
C ALA A 104 23.97 -14.33 25.02
N PRO A 105 24.53 -13.68 26.08
CA PRO A 105 24.52 -14.28 27.44
C PRO A 105 24.11 -13.28 28.57
N ARG A 106 23.19 -13.61 29.51
CA ARG A 106 23.34 -14.24 30.87
C ARG A 106 24.27 -13.41 31.81
N GLU A 107 24.00 -13.05 33.07
CA GLU A 107 23.11 -13.38 34.22
C GLU A 107 23.18 -12.15 35.21
N CYS A 108 22.36 -11.88 36.23
CA CYS A 108 21.96 -12.69 37.39
C CYS A 108 20.93 -11.90 38.24
N TRP A 109 19.81 -12.52 38.64
CA TRP A 109 18.98 -12.08 39.78
C TRP A 109 18.82 -13.27 40.74
N GLY A 110 19.17 -13.06 42.00
CA GLY A 110 18.86 -13.97 43.11
C GLY A 110 17.75 -13.40 44.00
N ALA A 111 16.88 -14.28 44.47
CA ALA A 111 15.96 -14.13 45.61
C ALA A 111 16.16 -15.35 46.55
N PRO A 112 15.48 -15.58 47.71
CA PRO A 112 14.46 -14.82 48.52
C PRO A 112 14.82 -14.89 50.05
N PRO A 113 13.94 -14.95 51.11
CA PRO A 113 12.47 -14.74 51.27
C PRO A 113 12.02 -13.90 52.50
N GLY A 114 10.72 -13.55 52.58
CA GLY A 114 10.05 -13.20 53.85
C GLY A 114 8.77 -12.36 53.73
N PRO A 115 7.71 -12.59 54.53
CA PRO A 115 6.30 -12.28 54.19
C PRO A 115 5.80 -10.94 54.76
N HIS A 116 4.51 -10.65 54.53
CA HIS A 116 3.60 -9.65 55.16
C HIS A 116 2.96 -8.64 54.16
N ALA A 117 1.70 -8.92 53.82
CA ALA A 117 0.66 -7.93 53.51
C ALA A 117 0.28 -7.18 54.82
N PRO A 118 -0.45 -6.03 54.85
CA PRO A 118 -1.53 -5.65 53.92
C PRO A 118 -1.71 -4.13 53.61
N SER A 119 -2.82 -3.86 52.92
CA SER A 119 -3.66 -2.63 52.91
C SER A 119 -3.37 -1.53 51.88
N ALA A 120 -4.30 -1.43 50.93
CA ALA A 120 -4.66 -0.22 50.20
C ALA A 120 -5.36 0.80 51.12
N PRO A 121 -5.47 2.06 50.68
CA PRO A 121 -6.77 2.72 50.74
C PRO A 121 -7.17 3.37 49.40
N SER A 122 -8.36 2.95 48.95
CA SER A 122 -9.49 3.75 48.46
C SER A 122 -9.25 4.98 47.57
N LEU A 123 -9.77 4.81 46.35
CA LEU A 123 -10.54 5.81 45.60
C LEU A 123 -11.60 6.48 46.49
N GLU A 124 -11.48 7.79 46.70
CA GLU A 124 -12.57 8.76 46.70
C GLU A 124 -11.99 10.15 47.05
N SER A 125 -11.79 10.99 46.02
CA SER A 125 -12.11 12.41 46.15
C SER A 125 -12.04 13.12 44.79
N LEU A 126 -13.24 13.49 44.33
CA LEU A 126 -13.57 14.65 43.51
C LEU A 126 -13.14 14.65 42.03
N SER A 127 -14.15 14.24 41.25
CA SER A 127 -14.67 14.93 40.08
C SER A 127 -14.37 16.44 39.98
N THR A 128 -14.35 16.88 38.72
CA THR A 128 -14.58 18.25 38.22
C THR A 128 -13.37 19.19 38.22
N ALA A 129 -12.63 19.18 37.12
CA ALA A 129 -11.81 20.32 36.68
C ALA A 129 -11.77 20.38 35.14
N ASN A 130 -12.89 20.82 34.57
CA ASN A 130 -13.02 21.23 33.19
C ASN A 130 -12.40 22.64 33.08
N SER A 131 -11.08 22.73 32.90
CA SER A 131 -10.44 23.94 32.37
C SER A 131 -8.97 23.65 32.04
N THR A 132 -8.66 23.35 30.77
CA THR A 132 -7.29 23.13 30.28
C THR A 132 -6.66 24.39 29.67
N ARG A 133 -7.17 25.59 29.96
CA ARG A 133 -6.69 26.83 29.30
C ARG A 133 -5.77 27.73 30.12
N ASP A 134 -5.57 27.47 31.42
CA ASP A 134 -4.79 28.39 32.29
C ASP A 134 -3.55 27.76 32.94
N LEU A 135 -2.64 27.22 32.14
CA LEU A 135 -1.27 26.87 32.62
C LEU A 135 -0.16 27.48 31.74
N VAL A 136 -0.39 28.70 31.25
CA VAL A 136 0.69 29.61 30.79
C VAL A 136 0.70 30.84 31.70
N GLY A 137 0.89 30.60 32.99
CA GLY A 137 1.07 31.65 34.00
C GLY A 137 2.28 31.31 34.85
N GLY A 138 3.46 31.79 34.47
CA GLY A 138 4.68 31.57 35.25
C GLY A 138 5.97 31.56 34.44
N GLY A 139 6.18 32.59 33.60
CA GLY A 139 7.45 32.77 32.91
C GLY A 139 8.59 33.00 33.90
N LYS A 140 9.41 31.97 34.13
CA LYS A 140 10.67 32.09 34.87
C LYS A 140 11.59 33.07 34.12
N LYS A 141 12.08 34.10 34.82
CA LYS A 141 13.02 35.09 34.29
C LYS A 141 14.34 34.39 33.93
N CYS A 142 14.61 34.21 32.64
CA CYS A 142 15.93 33.85 32.14
C CYS A 142 16.91 35.02 32.35
N SER A 143 17.61 35.04 33.49
CA SER A 143 18.77 35.90 33.73
C SER A 143 20.02 35.31 33.09
N GLY A 144 20.13 35.35 31.77
CA GLY A 144 21.33 34.82 31.09
C GLY A 144 21.38 34.93 29.57
N LEU A 145 20.49 35.69 28.93
CA LEU A 145 20.51 35.92 27.48
C LEU A 145 20.74 37.41 27.21
N SER A 146 21.60 37.73 26.24
CA SER A 146 21.94 39.11 25.86
C SER A 146 20.67 39.90 25.50
N ARG A 147 20.67 41.21 25.80
CA ARG A 147 19.51 42.11 25.55
C ARG A 147 19.00 42.06 24.11
N ALA A 148 19.90 41.83 23.14
CA ALA A 148 19.57 41.69 21.72
C ALA A 148 18.74 40.42 21.43
N TRP A 149 19.09 39.27 22.04
CA TRP A 149 18.34 38.02 21.87
C TRP A 149 16.97 38.05 22.54
N ARG A 150 16.80 38.81 23.64
CA ARG A 150 15.47 39.05 24.23
C ARG A 150 14.56 39.93 23.38
N SER A 151 15.12 40.81 22.54
CA SER A 151 14.36 41.66 21.61
C SER A 151 13.91 40.88 20.38
N THR A 152 14.78 40.04 19.80
CA THR A 152 14.44 39.23 18.62
C THR A 152 13.47 38.09 18.95
N VAL A 153 13.61 37.42 20.11
CA VAL A 153 12.65 36.39 20.54
C VAL A 153 11.28 37.00 20.85
N LYS A 154 11.20 38.21 21.40
CA LYS A 154 9.93 38.92 21.61
C LYS A 154 9.25 39.37 20.32
N PHE A 155 10.03 39.73 19.30
CA PHE A 155 9.51 40.11 17.99
C PHE A 155 8.86 38.92 17.27
N TRP A 156 9.45 37.73 17.38
CA TRP A 156 8.90 36.49 16.81
C TRP A 156 7.85 35.81 17.70
N SER A 157 7.84 36.05 19.02
CA SER A 157 6.83 35.49 19.94
C SER A 157 5.53 36.30 20.03
N GLY A 158 5.52 37.53 19.48
CA GLY A 158 4.32 38.39 19.46
C GLY A 158 3.42 38.17 18.24
N TRP A 159 3.84 37.35 17.27
CA TRP A 159 3.04 36.98 16.10
C TRP A 159 2.64 35.52 16.23
N SER A 160 1.78 35.24 17.21
CA SER A 160 1.14 33.93 17.30
C SER A 160 0.10 33.81 16.19
N ILE A 161 0.12 32.72 15.42
CA ILE A 161 -0.94 32.41 14.43
C ILE A 161 -2.32 32.49 15.10
N GLY A 162 -2.42 32.10 16.37
CA GLY A 162 -3.66 32.20 17.13
C GLY A 162 -4.12 33.64 17.38
N GLU A 163 -3.18 34.57 17.57
CA GLU A 163 -3.48 35.98 17.79
C GLU A 163 -3.86 36.67 16.47
N LEU A 164 -3.19 36.34 15.36
CA LEU A 164 -3.57 36.81 14.02
C LEU A 164 -4.95 36.29 13.60
N VAL A 165 -5.24 35.01 13.88
CA VAL A 165 -6.56 34.42 13.61
C VAL A 165 -7.64 35.09 14.46
N ALA A 166 -7.36 35.34 15.74
CA ALA A 166 -8.33 35.98 16.64
C ALA A 166 -8.57 37.46 16.32
N THR A 167 -7.52 38.22 15.97
CA THR A 167 -7.58 39.68 15.84
C THR A 167 -7.89 40.16 14.43
N VAL A 168 -7.47 39.43 13.40
CA VAL A 168 -7.62 39.86 12.00
C VAL A 168 -8.61 38.96 11.26
N TYR A 169 -8.40 37.64 11.27
CA TYR A 169 -9.23 36.70 10.48
C TYR A 169 -10.65 36.55 11.04
N GLY A 170 -10.78 36.38 12.35
CA GLY A 170 -12.05 36.25 13.06
C GLY A 170 -13.02 37.40 12.76
N PRO A 171 -12.67 38.66 13.07
CA PRO A 171 -13.55 39.79 12.78
C PRO A 171 -13.76 39.99 11.27
N ALA A 172 -12.75 39.79 10.43
CA ALA A 172 -12.90 39.87 8.97
C ALA A 172 -13.96 38.88 8.43
N LEU A 173 -14.03 37.66 8.95
CA LEU A 173 -15.01 36.65 8.55
C LEU A 173 -16.43 36.96 9.08
N THR A 174 -16.55 37.70 10.18
CA THR A 174 -17.85 38.13 10.72
C THR A 174 -18.51 39.26 9.93
N HIS A 175 -17.74 40.00 9.12
CA HIS A 175 -18.32 41.02 8.23
C HIS A 175 -19.20 40.36 7.15
N GLY A 176 -20.45 40.85 7.02
CA GLY A 176 -21.45 40.25 6.12
C GLY A 176 -21.04 40.18 4.64
N ALA A 177 -20.29 41.18 4.16
CA ALA A 177 -19.78 41.20 2.78
C ALA A 177 -18.74 40.10 2.52
N VAL A 178 -17.81 39.88 3.46
CA VAL A 178 -16.78 38.83 3.36
C VAL A 178 -17.41 37.46 3.46
N LYS A 179 -18.36 37.27 4.38
CA LYS A 179 -19.13 36.02 4.49
C LYS A 179 -19.87 35.69 3.18
N ALA A 180 -20.57 36.66 2.59
CA ALA A 180 -21.25 36.46 1.32
C ALA A 180 -20.26 36.09 0.20
N ALA A 181 -19.14 36.80 0.09
CA ALA A 181 -18.09 36.50 -0.88
C ALA A 181 -17.51 35.08 -0.73
N THR A 182 -17.28 34.62 0.51
CA THR A 182 -16.78 33.25 0.75
C THR A 182 -17.79 32.17 0.36
N ILE A 183 -19.09 32.38 0.64
CA ILE A 183 -20.16 31.44 0.26
C ILE A 183 -20.28 31.38 -1.26
N VAL A 184 -20.27 32.53 -1.95
CA VAL A 184 -20.30 32.58 -3.41
C VAL A 184 -19.07 31.90 -4.01
N GLY A 185 -17.87 32.14 -3.46
CA GLY A 185 -16.65 31.46 -3.88
C GLY A 185 -16.73 29.94 -3.70
N LEU A 186 -17.32 29.46 -2.60
CA LEU A 186 -17.56 28.04 -2.37
C LEU A 186 -18.52 27.47 -3.43
N ILE A 187 -19.64 28.15 -3.69
CA ILE A 187 -20.62 27.71 -4.70
C ILE A 187 -19.97 27.62 -6.08
N VAL A 188 -19.16 28.63 -6.47
CA VAL A 188 -18.42 28.61 -7.73
C VAL A 188 -17.42 27.45 -7.77
N SER A 189 -16.69 27.20 -6.67
CA SER A 189 -15.75 26.07 -6.60
C SER A 189 -16.44 24.71 -6.71
N VAL A 190 -17.63 24.56 -6.11
CA VAL A 190 -18.43 23.34 -6.19
C VAL A 190 -18.99 23.16 -7.60
N ALA A 191 -19.46 24.24 -8.24
CA ALA A 191 -19.91 24.19 -9.63
C ALA A 191 -18.76 23.83 -10.59
N ALA A 192 -17.57 24.38 -10.38
CA ALA A 192 -16.37 24.05 -11.14
C ALA A 192 -15.93 22.59 -10.91
N ALA A 193 -16.03 22.08 -9.67
CA ALA A 193 -15.75 20.68 -9.38
C ALA A 193 -16.76 19.74 -10.03
N ALA A 194 -18.06 20.07 -9.98
CA ALA A 194 -19.11 19.29 -10.66
C ALA A 194 -18.91 19.27 -12.18
N TRP A 195 -18.48 20.40 -12.76
CA TRP A 195 -18.06 20.46 -14.15
C TRP A 195 -16.79 19.64 -14.44
N GLY A 196 -15.82 19.64 -13.53
CA GLY A 196 -14.63 18.81 -13.63
C GLY A 196 -14.97 17.32 -13.66
N VAL A 197 -15.88 16.88 -12.78
CA VAL A 197 -16.35 15.49 -12.70
C VAL A 197 -17.03 15.05 -14.01
N SER A 198 -17.79 15.93 -14.68
CA SER A 198 -18.42 15.56 -15.96
C SER A 198 -17.45 15.49 -17.15
N ARG A 199 -16.19 15.91 -16.96
CA ARG A 199 -15.12 15.86 -17.97
C ARG A 199 -14.09 14.76 -17.69
N VAL A 200 -14.24 14.00 -16.61
CA VAL A 200 -13.31 12.91 -16.30
C VAL A 200 -13.50 11.79 -17.32
N GLU A 201 -12.39 11.38 -17.93
CA GLU A 201 -12.35 10.22 -18.81
C GLU A 201 -12.14 8.95 -17.98
N ASP A 202 -12.90 7.90 -18.28
CA ASP A 202 -12.78 6.61 -17.62
C ASP A 202 -11.63 5.81 -18.26
N GLY A 203 -10.58 5.58 -17.50
CA GLY A 203 -9.47 4.74 -17.96
C GLY A 203 -8.17 5.10 -17.26
N LEU A 204 -7.25 4.13 -17.26
CA LEU A 204 -5.85 4.38 -16.97
C LEU A 204 -5.05 3.74 -18.09
N ASP A 205 -4.36 4.57 -18.85
CA ASP A 205 -3.51 4.07 -19.91
C ASP A 205 -2.24 3.46 -19.33
N LEU A 206 -1.77 2.37 -19.94
CA LEU A 206 -0.55 1.71 -19.50
C LEU A 206 0.67 2.64 -19.61
N THR A 207 0.61 3.64 -20.50
CA THR A 207 1.64 4.67 -20.66
C THR A 207 1.83 5.54 -19.42
N ASP A 208 0.81 5.69 -18.58
CA ASP A 208 0.85 6.56 -17.39
C ASP A 208 1.63 5.95 -16.21
N ILE A 209 1.80 4.63 -16.23
CA ILE A 209 2.57 3.89 -15.22
C ILE A 209 4.07 3.96 -15.53
N VAL A 210 4.42 4.12 -16.81
CA VAL A 210 5.79 4.07 -17.30
C VAL A 210 6.41 5.47 -17.24
N PRO A 211 7.66 5.62 -16.74
CA PRO A 211 8.31 6.92 -16.71
C PRO A 211 8.38 7.57 -18.09
N SER A 212 8.12 8.86 -18.15
CA SER A 212 8.22 9.64 -19.38
C SER A 212 9.65 9.66 -19.91
N HIS A 213 9.80 9.78 -21.24
CA HIS A 213 11.09 9.81 -21.95
C HIS A 213 11.90 8.51 -21.91
N THR A 214 11.24 7.38 -21.68
CA THR A 214 11.84 6.05 -21.80
C THR A 214 11.54 5.43 -23.18
N PRO A 215 12.40 4.54 -23.71
CA PRO A 215 12.09 3.80 -24.94
C PRO A 215 10.84 2.92 -24.79
N GLU A 216 10.57 2.42 -23.58
CA GLU A 216 9.36 1.66 -23.26
C GLU A 216 8.10 2.51 -23.42
N TYR A 217 8.12 3.77 -22.94
CA TYR A 217 7.02 4.71 -23.17
C TYR A 217 6.81 4.98 -24.67
N ALA A 218 7.88 5.17 -25.44
CA ALA A 218 7.79 5.37 -26.89
C ALA A 218 7.20 4.14 -27.61
N PHE A 219 7.58 2.94 -27.19
CA PHE A 219 7.02 1.70 -27.72
C PHE A 219 5.53 1.56 -27.40
N LEU A 220 5.14 1.73 -26.14
CA LEU A 220 3.74 1.57 -25.71
C LEU A 220 2.83 2.63 -26.33
N SER A 221 3.30 3.88 -26.41
CA SER A 221 2.54 4.96 -27.06
C SER A 221 2.36 4.71 -28.57
N ALA A 222 3.37 4.17 -29.27
CA ALA A 222 3.24 3.75 -30.66
C ALA A 222 2.30 2.54 -30.80
N GLN A 223 2.42 1.54 -29.92
CA GLN A 223 1.55 0.36 -29.92
C GLN A 223 0.08 0.75 -29.73
N GLN A 224 -0.24 1.59 -28.74
CA GLN A 224 -1.62 2.02 -28.50
C GLN A 224 -2.17 2.86 -29.66
N ARG A 225 -1.32 3.71 -30.29
CA ARG A 225 -1.73 4.57 -31.40
C ARG A 225 -1.96 3.83 -32.72
N TYR A 226 -1.14 2.82 -33.02
CA TYR A 226 -1.16 2.14 -34.32
C TYR A 226 -1.74 0.72 -34.26
N PHE A 227 -1.65 0.04 -33.11
CA PHE A 227 -1.98 -1.38 -32.93
C PHE A 227 -2.96 -1.59 -31.77
N GLY A 228 -4.12 -0.93 -31.82
CA GLY A 228 -5.18 -1.04 -30.81
C GLY A 228 -6.03 -2.32 -30.89
N PHE A 229 -5.50 -3.43 -31.42
CA PHE A 229 -6.22 -4.70 -31.48
C PHE A 229 -5.86 -5.58 -30.27
N TYR A 230 -6.84 -6.35 -29.80
CA TYR A 230 -6.69 -7.25 -28.66
C TYR A 230 -7.12 -8.66 -29.05
N ASN A 231 -6.41 -9.65 -28.53
CA ASN A 231 -6.81 -11.04 -28.66
C ASN A 231 -7.92 -11.36 -27.65
N MET A 232 -9.02 -11.91 -28.15
CA MET A 232 -10.08 -12.47 -27.31
C MET A 232 -10.25 -13.95 -27.63
N PHE A 233 -10.53 -14.75 -26.61
CA PHE A 233 -10.81 -16.17 -26.76
C PHE A 233 -12.16 -16.48 -26.13
N ALA A 234 -13.13 -16.79 -26.97
CA ALA A 234 -14.42 -17.28 -26.53
C ALA A 234 -14.31 -18.77 -26.20
N VAL A 235 -14.53 -19.14 -24.94
CA VAL A 235 -14.40 -20.52 -24.47
C VAL A 235 -15.76 -21.03 -23.98
N THR A 236 -16.26 -22.09 -24.61
CA THR A 236 -17.46 -22.80 -24.16
C THR A 236 -17.15 -23.70 -22.98
N GLN A 237 -18.06 -23.77 -22.01
CA GLN A 237 -17.90 -24.56 -20.79
C GLN A 237 -18.74 -25.85 -20.80
N GLY A 238 -18.50 -26.72 -19.82
CA GLY A 238 -18.97 -28.12 -19.79
C GLY A 238 -20.47 -28.35 -19.62
N ASN A 239 -21.31 -27.30 -19.59
CA ASN A 239 -22.76 -27.43 -19.56
C ASN A 239 -23.38 -27.56 -20.98
N LEU A 240 -22.56 -27.53 -22.03
CA LEU A 240 -23.00 -27.67 -23.41
C LEU A 240 -22.81 -29.11 -23.90
N GLU A 241 -23.90 -29.74 -24.34
CA GLU A 241 -23.85 -31.00 -25.09
C GLU A 241 -23.41 -30.76 -26.53
N TYR A 242 -22.12 -30.89 -26.81
CA TYR A 242 -21.55 -30.63 -28.14
C TYR A 242 -22.17 -31.48 -29.27
N PRO A 243 -22.43 -32.79 -29.11
CA PRO A 243 -22.97 -33.59 -30.21
C PRO A 243 -24.36 -33.14 -30.66
N THR A 244 -25.23 -32.71 -29.74
CA THR A 244 -26.63 -32.36 -30.01
C THR A 244 -26.82 -30.89 -30.33
N LYS A 245 -25.96 -30.00 -29.82
CA LYS A 245 -26.11 -28.53 -29.91
C LYS A 245 -25.11 -27.87 -30.88
N GLN A 246 -24.72 -28.55 -31.95
CA GLN A 246 -23.78 -28.02 -32.95
C GLN A 246 -24.31 -26.75 -33.63
N ARG A 247 -25.61 -26.70 -33.97
CA ARG A 247 -26.25 -25.51 -34.56
C ARG A 247 -26.09 -24.27 -33.69
N LEU A 248 -26.26 -24.41 -32.37
CA LEU A 248 -26.10 -23.31 -31.44
C LEU A 248 -24.67 -22.76 -31.43
N LEU A 249 -23.68 -23.63 -31.63
CA LEU A 249 -22.28 -23.22 -31.71
C LEU A 249 -21.98 -22.43 -32.98
N HIS A 250 -22.58 -22.81 -34.11
CA HIS A 250 -22.52 -22.05 -35.35
C HIS A 250 -23.21 -20.69 -35.22
N GLU A 251 -24.42 -20.64 -34.65
CA GLU A 251 -25.16 -19.39 -34.41
C GLU A 251 -24.41 -18.45 -33.45
N TYR A 252 -23.80 -19.00 -32.40
CA TYR A 252 -22.95 -18.25 -31.49
C TYR A 252 -21.73 -17.66 -32.21
N TYR A 253 -21.08 -18.44 -33.07
CA TYR A 253 -19.94 -17.97 -33.85
C TYR A 253 -20.37 -16.89 -34.85
N GLU A 254 -21.45 -17.11 -35.59
CA GLU A 254 -21.98 -16.16 -36.57
C GLU A 254 -22.46 -14.86 -35.91
N ALA A 255 -22.97 -14.90 -34.68
CA ALA A 255 -23.35 -13.70 -33.95
C ALA A 255 -22.19 -12.70 -33.77
N PHE A 256 -20.92 -13.14 -33.77
CA PHE A 256 -19.77 -12.25 -33.74
C PHE A 256 -19.62 -11.40 -34.99
N THR A 257 -20.24 -11.76 -36.12
CA THR A 257 -20.27 -10.91 -37.32
C THR A 257 -20.98 -9.57 -37.05
N SER A 258 -21.92 -9.55 -36.11
CA SER A 258 -22.67 -8.33 -35.74
C SER A 258 -21.86 -7.34 -34.89
N VAL A 259 -20.75 -7.78 -34.31
CA VAL A 259 -19.92 -6.94 -33.42
C VAL A 259 -19.00 -6.08 -34.27
N ASN A 260 -19.06 -4.75 -34.06
CA ASN A 260 -18.31 -3.78 -34.87
C ASN A 260 -16.79 -3.88 -34.72
N ASN A 261 -16.31 -4.23 -33.53
CA ASN A 261 -14.88 -4.20 -33.18
C ASN A 261 -14.19 -5.56 -33.30
N ILE A 262 -14.59 -6.37 -34.30
CA ILE A 262 -13.96 -7.67 -34.59
C ILE A 262 -13.33 -7.62 -35.98
N ILE A 263 -12.10 -8.12 -36.09
CA ILE A 263 -11.39 -8.22 -37.36
C ILE A 263 -12.08 -9.31 -38.19
N LYS A 264 -12.53 -8.94 -39.38
CA LYS A 264 -13.20 -9.81 -40.36
C LYS A 264 -12.27 -10.07 -41.54
N ASN A 265 -12.49 -11.18 -42.23
CA ASN A 265 -11.80 -11.50 -43.48
C ASN A 265 -12.26 -10.56 -44.61
N ASP A 266 -11.55 -10.56 -45.74
CA ASP A 266 -11.85 -9.73 -46.91
C ASP A 266 -13.27 -9.95 -47.46
N ASP A 267 -13.80 -11.17 -47.32
CA ASP A 267 -15.17 -11.54 -47.70
C ASP A 267 -16.24 -11.01 -46.73
N GLY A 268 -15.85 -10.28 -45.67
CA GLY A 268 -16.73 -9.81 -44.61
C GLY A 268 -17.14 -10.87 -43.59
N GLY A 269 -16.69 -12.12 -43.79
CA GLY A 269 -16.89 -13.25 -42.88
C GLY A 269 -15.91 -13.25 -41.71
N LEU A 270 -16.18 -14.13 -40.74
CA LEU A 270 -15.24 -14.44 -39.67
C LEU A 270 -14.24 -15.51 -40.14
N PRO A 271 -13.06 -15.63 -39.48
CA PRO A 271 -12.16 -16.76 -39.67
C PRO A 271 -12.88 -18.12 -39.52
N GLU A 272 -12.30 -19.18 -40.05
CA GLU A 272 -12.87 -20.52 -39.78
C GLU A 272 -12.53 -20.95 -38.35
N PHE A 273 -13.47 -21.65 -37.71
CA PHE A 273 -13.27 -22.20 -36.36
C PHE A 273 -13.21 -23.72 -36.39
N TRP A 274 -12.85 -24.33 -35.26
CA TRP A 274 -12.52 -25.75 -35.21
C TRP A 274 -13.63 -26.68 -35.72
N LEU A 275 -14.92 -26.33 -35.52
CA LEU A 275 -16.03 -27.21 -35.92
C LEU A 275 -16.28 -27.16 -37.44
N SER A 276 -16.11 -26.00 -38.09
CA SER A 276 -16.19 -25.92 -39.54
C SER A 276 -15.06 -26.72 -40.18
N LEU A 277 -13.83 -26.54 -39.71
CA LEU A 277 -12.66 -27.30 -40.15
C LEU A 277 -12.84 -28.81 -39.95
N PHE A 278 -13.38 -29.22 -38.81
CA PHE A 278 -13.64 -30.63 -38.51
C PHE A 278 -14.70 -31.23 -39.43
N ARG A 279 -15.81 -30.51 -39.67
CA ARG A 279 -16.86 -30.94 -40.59
C ARG A 279 -16.32 -31.07 -42.02
N ASP A 280 -15.58 -30.09 -42.51
CA ASP A 280 -15.09 -30.09 -43.89
C ASP A 280 -14.04 -31.20 -44.10
N TRP A 281 -13.24 -31.50 -43.07
CA TRP A 281 -12.38 -32.67 -43.06
C TRP A 281 -13.16 -34.00 -43.14
N LEU A 282 -14.27 -34.14 -42.38
CA LEU A 282 -15.14 -35.32 -42.46
C LEU A 282 -15.82 -35.47 -43.82
N VAL A 283 -16.21 -34.36 -44.47
CA VAL A 283 -16.77 -34.38 -45.83
C VAL A 283 -15.71 -34.85 -46.83
N GLY A 284 -14.46 -34.41 -46.69
CA GLY A 284 -13.34 -34.91 -47.49
C GLY A 284 -13.11 -36.42 -47.33
N LEU A 285 -13.15 -36.91 -46.09
CA LEU A 285 -13.08 -38.34 -45.77
C LEU A 285 -14.21 -39.14 -46.41
N GLN A 286 -15.44 -38.64 -46.35
CA GLN A 286 -16.59 -39.29 -46.98
C GLN A 286 -16.41 -39.38 -48.50
N ALA A 287 -15.95 -38.30 -49.15
CA ALA A 287 -15.68 -38.31 -50.59
C ALA A 287 -14.55 -39.28 -50.98
N ALA A 288 -13.52 -39.46 -50.14
CA ALA A 288 -12.47 -40.46 -50.34
C ALA A 288 -13.02 -41.88 -50.20
N PHE A 289 -13.86 -42.14 -49.20
CA PHE A 289 -14.53 -43.42 -49.01
C PHE A 289 -15.44 -43.79 -50.17
N GLU A 290 -16.31 -42.88 -50.62
CA GLU A 290 -17.23 -43.12 -51.74
C GLU A 290 -16.50 -43.46 -53.04
N ARG A 291 -15.33 -42.86 -53.26
CA ARG A 291 -14.45 -43.15 -54.40
C ARG A 291 -13.91 -44.58 -54.31
N ASP A 292 -13.31 -44.93 -53.18
CA ASP A 292 -12.71 -46.25 -52.97
C ASP A 292 -13.76 -47.37 -52.93
N TRP A 293 -14.97 -47.06 -52.47
CA TRP A 293 -16.12 -47.97 -52.51
C TRP A 293 -16.57 -48.24 -53.94
N ARG A 294 -16.70 -47.19 -54.76
CA ARG A 294 -17.07 -47.30 -56.17
C ARG A 294 -16.03 -48.08 -56.99
N ASP A 295 -14.75 -47.90 -56.66
CA ASP A 295 -13.64 -48.56 -57.35
C ASP A 295 -13.41 -50.00 -56.85
N GLY A 296 -14.17 -50.44 -55.83
CA GLY A 296 -14.08 -51.79 -55.25
C GLY A 296 -12.82 -52.02 -54.39
N CYS A 297 -12.14 -50.95 -54.00
CA CYS A 297 -10.98 -50.99 -53.10
C CYS A 297 -11.40 -51.28 -51.66
N ILE A 298 -12.60 -50.84 -51.26
CA ILE A 298 -13.18 -51.11 -49.94
C ILE A 298 -14.46 -51.93 -50.12
N THR A 299 -14.57 -53.01 -49.35
CA THR A 299 -15.77 -53.86 -49.27
C THR A 299 -16.33 -53.83 -47.85
N GLN A 300 -17.54 -54.35 -47.66
CA GLN A 300 -18.20 -54.34 -46.35
C GLN A 300 -17.37 -55.05 -45.27
N GLU A 301 -16.66 -56.13 -45.63
CA GLU A 301 -15.92 -56.96 -44.68
C GLU A 301 -14.45 -56.54 -44.54
N THR A 302 -13.83 -56.04 -45.62
CA THR A 302 -12.39 -55.77 -45.69
C THR A 302 -12.05 -54.66 -46.68
N TRP A 303 -10.90 -54.02 -46.48
CA TRP A 303 -10.29 -53.14 -47.48
C TRP A 303 -9.09 -53.85 -48.13
N ASN A 304 -8.92 -53.60 -49.42
CA ASN A 304 -7.82 -54.14 -50.22
C ASN A 304 -6.57 -53.24 -50.09
N ASN A 305 -5.40 -53.76 -50.47
CA ASN A 305 -4.14 -53.00 -50.41
C ASN A 305 -4.08 -51.80 -51.37
N ASN A 306 -5.04 -51.68 -52.29
CA ASN A 306 -5.17 -50.58 -53.23
C ASN A 306 -6.06 -49.43 -52.70
N ALA A 307 -6.61 -49.53 -51.49
CA ALA A 307 -7.43 -48.49 -50.88
C ALA A 307 -6.58 -47.28 -50.45
N SER A 308 -7.16 -46.09 -50.53
CA SER A 308 -6.57 -44.86 -50.02
C SER A 308 -6.54 -44.88 -48.49
N ASP A 309 -5.48 -44.32 -47.90
CA ASP A 309 -5.38 -44.19 -46.44
C ASP A 309 -6.57 -43.40 -45.85
N GLU A 310 -7.04 -42.38 -46.57
CA GLU A 310 -8.23 -41.59 -46.20
C GLU A 310 -9.51 -42.42 -46.27
N GLY A 311 -9.66 -43.25 -47.31
CA GLY A 311 -10.80 -44.16 -47.45
C GLY A 311 -10.84 -45.22 -46.35
N VAL A 312 -9.67 -45.78 -45.99
CA VAL A 312 -9.53 -46.72 -44.88
C VAL A 312 -9.87 -46.06 -43.53
N LEU A 313 -9.45 -44.80 -43.32
CA LEU A 313 -9.80 -44.06 -42.12
C LEU A 313 -11.31 -43.78 -42.05
N ALA A 314 -11.91 -43.35 -43.15
CA ALA A 314 -13.35 -43.12 -43.23
C ALA A 314 -14.16 -44.41 -42.99
N TYR A 315 -13.74 -45.55 -43.54
CA TYR A 315 -14.34 -46.85 -43.23
C TYR A 315 -14.28 -47.16 -41.73
N LYS A 316 -13.13 -46.93 -41.08
CA LYS A 316 -12.97 -47.12 -39.63
C LYS A 316 -13.86 -46.20 -38.79
N LEU A 317 -14.17 -45.00 -39.27
CA LEU A 317 -15.08 -44.07 -38.61
C LEU A 317 -16.55 -44.50 -38.79
N LEU A 318 -16.93 -44.94 -39.99
CA LEU A 318 -18.30 -45.35 -40.31
C LEU A 318 -18.76 -46.58 -39.53
N VAL A 319 -17.87 -47.55 -39.30
CA VAL A 319 -18.20 -48.75 -38.51
C VAL A 319 -18.38 -48.46 -37.02
N GLN A 320 -18.02 -47.27 -36.52
CA GLN A 320 -18.14 -46.96 -35.10
C GLN A 320 -19.58 -46.60 -34.71
N THR A 321 -20.09 -47.28 -33.69
CA THR A 321 -21.47 -47.07 -33.20
C THR A 321 -21.59 -46.00 -32.12
N GLY A 322 -20.46 -45.58 -31.54
CA GLY A 322 -20.40 -44.71 -30.35
C GLY A 322 -20.89 -45.36 -29.05
N ARG A 323 -21.27 -46.65 -29.06
CA ARG A 323 -21.69 -47.40 -27.86
C ARG A 323 -20.52 -48.17 -27.28
N VAL A 324 -20.33 -48.10 -25.96
CA VAL A 324 -19.21 -48.79 -25.27
C VAL A 324 -19.34 -50.31 -25.37
N ASP A 325 -20.57 -50.85 -25.29
CA ASP A 325 -20.79 -52.30 -25.24
C ASP A 325 -20.69 -52.99 -26.62
N ASN A 326 -21.02 -52.27 -27.69
CA ASN A 326 -20.90 -52.78 -29.07
C ASN A 326 -20.28 -51.70 -29.96
N PRO A 327 -18.96 -51.48 -29.90
CA PRO A 327 -18.32 -50.31 -30.49
C PRO A 327 -18.24 -50.35 -32.02
N ILE A 328 -18.36 -51.53 -32.64
CA ILE A 328 -18.14 -51.72 -34.08
C ILE A 328 -19.33 -52.47 -34.70
N ASP A 329 -19.88 -51.94 -35.78
CA ASP A 329 -20.89 -52.59 -36.61
C ASP A 329 -20.61 -52.34 -38.10
N ARG A 330 -20.24 -53.40 -38.83
CA ARG A 330 -19.90 -53.35 -40.27
C ARG A 330 -21.12 -53.16 -41.17
N SER A 331 -22.33 -53.38 -40.65
CA SER A 331 -23.55 -53.15 -41.42
C SER A 331 -23.83 -51.66 -41.67
N LEU A 332 -23.22 -50.76 -40.89
CA LEU A 332 -23.40 -49.30 -40.99
C LEU A 332 -22.68 -48.67 -42.18
N VAL A 333 -21.75 -49.39 -42.83
CA VAL A 333 -20.92 -48.87 -43.92
C VAL A 333 -21.73 -48.53 -45.18
N THR A 334 -22.91 -49.14 -45.34
CA THR A 334 -23.77 -48.97 -46.52
C THR A 334 -24.96 -48.03 -46.29
N GLN A 335 -25.00 -47.31 -45.17
CA GLN A 335 -26.06 -46.34 -44.86
C GLN A 335 -25.84 -44.98 -45.52
#